data_AF-A0A851GL19-F1
#
_entry.id   AF-A0A851GL19-F1
#
_cell.length_a   1.000
_cell.length_b   1.000
_cell.length_c   1.000
_cell.angle_alpha   90.00
_cell.angle_beta   90.00
_cell.angle_gamma   90.00
#
_symmetry.space_group_name_H-M   'P 1'
#
loop_
_entity.id
_entity.type
_entity.pdbx_description
1 polymer ?
#
loop_
_entity_poly.entity_id
_entity_poly.type
_entity_poly.pdbx_seq_one_letter_code
_entity_poly.pdbx_strand_id
1 'polypeptide(L)'
;MSNDINDILGIKNISSEENEVLESKYSYTLTSKVLSLVAIISIIFLPFIGCGGDNINGADIVKSRDVPIEIKLFLIGSIICGVMILFLKKYIHLALMSVMGIFMLLVSYFIAKDKLGQIELKIGAIVSISTYTIIAISSFLKISERKNVEINVALPNQISQSKSESSSDIFIQIEKLNELRQKGILTDDEFISKKTELLSKV
;
A
#
# COMPACT_ATOMS: atom_id res chain seq x y z
N MET A 1 -24.41 -24.19 -37.23
CA MET A 1 -24.69 -24.63 -35.84
C MET A 1 -23.37 -24.97 -35.12
N SER A 2 -22.44 -24.03 -34.96
CA SER A 2 -21.17 -24.27 -34.24
C SER A 2 -20.74 -23.14 -33.30
N ASN A 3 -21.65 -22.21 -32.94
CA ASN A 3 -21.30 -21.08 -32.07
C ASN A 3 -21.76 -21.24 -30.60
N ASP A 4 -22.54 -22.27 -30.25
CA ASP A 4 -23.16 -22.37 -28.91
C ASP A 4 -22.30 -23.06 -27.83
N ILE A 5 -21.12 -23.60 -28.17
CA ILE A 5 -20.28 -24.31 -27.18
C ILE A 5 -19.42 -23.33 -26.35
N ASN A 6 -19.11 -22.14 -26.88
CA ASN A 6 -18.25 -21.18 -26.19
C ASN A 6 -18.95 -20.35 -25.10
N ASP A 7 -20.28 -20.23 -25.14
CA ASP A 7 -21.06 -19.49 -24.13
C ASP A 7 -21.39 -20.35 -22.90
N ILE A 8 -21.32 -21.68 -23.00
CA ILE A 8 -21.66 -22.60 -21.89
C ILE A 8 -20.49 -22.80 -20.92
N LEU A 9 -19.24 -22.55 -21.34
CA LEU A 9 -18.08 -22.88 -20.51
C LEU A 9 -17.61 -21.78 -19.56
N GLY A 10 -18.11 -20.54 -19.64
CA GLY A 10 -17.68 -19.46 -18.73
C GLY A 10 -16.18 -19.09 -18.80
N ILE A 11 -15.39 -19.78 -19.64
CA ILE A 11 -13.94 -19.60 -19.80
C ILE A 11 -13.61 -18.21 -20.38
N LYS A 12 -14.56 -17.56 -21.07
CA LYS A 12 -14.33 -16.24 -21.69
C LYS A 12 -14.20 -15.10 -20.67
N ASN A 13 -14.77 -15.22 -19.47
CA ASN A 13 -14.64 -14.19 -18.44
C ASN A 13 -13.32 -14.26 -17.68
N ILE A 14 -12.78 -15.47 -17.48
CA ILE A 14 -11.53 -15.69 -16.72
C ILE A 14 -10.33 -15.06 -17.45
N SER A 15 -10.31 -15.16 -18.79
CA SER A 15 -9.26 -14.56 -19.63
C SER A 15 -9.28 -13.01 -19.62
N SER A 16 -10.44 -12.39 -19.42
CA SER A 16 -10.53 -10.92 -19.39
C SER A 16 -10.03 -10.37 -18.06
N GLU A 17 -10.36 -11.05 -16.96
CA GLU A 17 -10.00 -10.63 -15.62
C GLU A 17 -8.49 -10.80 -15.34
N GLU A 18 -7.87 -11.88 -15.83
CA GLU A 18 -6.40 -12.05 -15.71
C GLU A 18 -5.60 -10.97 -16.47
N ASN A 19 -6.10 -10.51 -17.62
CA ASN A 19 -5.43 -9.46 -18.40
C ASN A 19 -5.52 -8.09 -17.70
N GLU A 20 -6.66 -7.72 -17.12
CA GLU A 20 -6.78 -6.47 -16.34
C GLU A 20 -5.84 -6.47 -15.11
N VAL A 21 -5.72 -7.61 -14.42
CA VAL A 21 -4.82 -7.76 -13.27
C VAL A 21 -3.35 -7.63 -13.69
N LEU A 22 -2.97 -8.16 -14.87
CA LEU A 22 -1.62 -8.04 -15.41
C LEU A 22 -1.28 -6.61 -15.83
N GLU A 23 -2.19 -5.91 -16.53
CA GLU A 23 -1.97 -4.52 -16.94
C GLU A 23 -1.86 -3.58 -15.73
N SER A 24 -2.70 -3.77 -14.71
CA SER A 24 -2.64 -3.04 -13.43
C SER A 24 -1.29 -3.22 -12.70
N LYS A 25 -0.69 -4.42 -12.80
CA LYS A 25 0.59 -4.75 -12.17
C LYS A 25 1.77 -4.09 -12.88
N TYR A 26 1.76 -4.06 -14.21
CA TYR A 26 2.81 -3.42 -15.02
C TYR A 26 2.78 -1.90 -14.91
N SER A 27 1.60 -1.30 -15.06
CA SER A 27 1.41 0.15 -15.02
C SER A 27 1.96 0.76 -13.72
N TYR A 28 1.67 0.12 -12.58
CA TYR A 28 2.13 0.59 -11.28
C TYR A 28 3.64 0.51 -11.06
N THR A 29 4.26 -0.56 -11.55
CA THR A 29 5.72 -0.73 -11.40
C THR A 29 6.48 0.34 -12.17
N LEU A 30 5.90 0.83 -13.27
CA LEU A 30 6.46 1.93 -14.04
C LEU A 30 6.22 3.27 -13.36
N THR A 31 5.00 3.56 -12.89
CA THR A 31 4.68 4.84 -12.25
C THR A 31 5.50 5.08 -10.99
N SER A 32 5.67 4.07 -10.13
CA SER A 32 6.46 4.20 -8.91
C SER A 32 7.95 4.47 -9.18
N LYS A 33 8.51 3.89 -10.26
CA LYS A 33 9.88 4.16 -10.70
C LYS A 33 10.04 5.59 -11.23
N VAL A 34 9.09 6.07 -12.02
CA VAL A 34 9.10 7.44 -12.55
C VAL A 34 8.98 8.44 -11.40
N LEU A 35 8.05 8.24 -10.48
CA LEU A 35 7.89 9.07 -9.28
C LEU A 35 9.18 9.06 -8.44
N SER A 36 9.77 7.91 -8.19
CA SER A 36 11.04 7.80 -7.46
C SER A 36 12.18 8.56 -8.15
N LEU A 37 12.30 8.46 -9.49
CA LEU A 37 13.27 9.22 -10.26
C LEU A 37 13.04 10.73 -10.12
N VAL A 38 11.80 11.18 -10.20
CA VAL A 38 11.41 12.59 -10.01
C VAL A 38 11.78 13.06 -8.60
N ALA A 39 11.57 12.24 -7.56
CA ALA A 39 11.98 12.57 -6.20
C ALA A 39 13.51 12.72 -6.07
N ILE A 40 14.29 11.80 -6.65
CA ILE A 40 15.76 11.85 -6.62
C ILE A 40 16.27 13.10 -7.34
N ILE A 41 15.79 13.35 -8.55
CA ILE A 41 16.14 14.54 -9.34
C ILE A 41 15.77 15.79 -8.54
N SER A 42 14.61 15.79 -7.89
CA SER A 42 14.16 16.91 -7.07
C SER A 42 15.09 17.18 -5.89
N ILE A 43 15.62 16.15 -5.25
CA ILE A 43 16.56 16.30 -4.14
C ILE A 43 17.93 16.81 -4.61
N ILE A 44 18.43 16.30 -5.74
CA ILE A 44 19.79 16.62 -6.24
C ILE A 44 19.85 18.03 -6.84
N PHE A 45 18.88 18.36 -7.69
CA PHE A 45 18.96 19.53 -8.57
C PHE A 45 18.21 20.74 -8.05
N LEU A 46 17.40 20.64 -6.99
CA LEU A 46 16.71 21.84 -6.53
C LEU A 46 17.59 22.75 -5.68
N PRO A 47 17.52 24.06 -5.95
CA PRO A 47 18.25 25.06 -5.20
C PRO A 47 17.63 25.15 -3.81
N PHE A 48 18.44 25.15 -2.76
CA PHE A 48 18.25 25.72 -1.43
C PHE A 48 18.66 27.20 -1.50
N ILE A 49 17.82 28.16 -1.07
CA ILE A 49 18.24 29.57 -1.02
C ILE A 49 18.95 29.66 0.32
N GLY A 50 20.24 29.97 0.28
CA GLY A 50 20.97 30.32 1.50
C GLY A 50 20.64 31.74 1.93
N CYS A 51 20.93 32.07 3.19
CA CYS A 51 21.02 33.47 3.64
C CYS A 51 22.01 34.21 2.72
N GLY A 52 21.49 35.04 1.81
CA GLY A 52 22.31 35.78 0.84
C GLY A 52 21.74 35.83 -0.58
N GLY A 53 20.69 35.07 -0.89
CA GLY A 53 20.05 35.09 -2.21
C GLY A 53 20.71 34.16 -3.25
N ASP A 54 21.80 33.50 -2.88
CA ASP A 54 22.45 32.49 -3.72
C ASP A 54 21.66 31.18 -3.72
N ASN A 55 21.43 30.66 -4.92
CA ASN A 55 20.82 29.35 -5.15
C ASN A 55 21.87 28.26 -4.96
N ILE A 56 21.88 27.63 -3.79
CA ILE A 56 22.76 26.52 -3.43
C ILE A 56 22.05 25.21 -3.78
N ASN A 57 22.51 24.41 -4.74
CA ASN A 57 21.82 23.17 -5.08
C ASN A 57 22.01 22.09 -4.01
N GLY A 58 21.16 21.06 -4.00
CA GLY A 58 21.34 19.90 -3.11
C GLY A 58 22.73 19.25 -3.22
N ALA A 59 23.29 19.21 -4.44
CA ALA A 59 24.66 18.78 -4.67
C ALA A 59 25.72 19.67 -3.97
N ASP A 60 25.46 20.97 -3.88
CA ASP A 60 26.37 21.92 -3.24
C ASP A 60 26.32 21.79 -1.72
N ILE A 61 25.14 21.48 -1.14
CA ILE A 61 25.00 21.15 0.28
C ILE A 61 25.84 19.93 0.67
N VAL A 62 25.93 18.93 -0.20
CA VAL A 62 26.75 17.74 0.07
C VAL A 62 28.24 18.11 0.07
N LYS A 63 28.66 19.04 -0.79
CA LYS A 63 30.06 19.48 -0.95
C LYS A 63 30.49 20.56 0.03
N SER A 64 29.58 21.38 0.55
CA SER A 64 29.91 22.53 1.40
C SER A 64 30.52 22.11 2.73
N ARG A 65 31.57 22.78 3.20
CA ARG A 65 32.21 22.44 4.48
C ARG A 65 31.41 22.93 5.70
N ASP A 66 30.58 23.95 5.50
CA ASP A 66 29.86 24.63 6.57
C ASP A 66 28.55 23.93 6.98
N VAL A 67 28.14 22.89 6.25
CA VAL A 67 26.93 22.13 6.57
C VAL A 67 27.27 20.99 7.54
N PRO A 68 26.56 20.89 8.68
CA PRO A 68 26.69 19.79 9.63
C PRO A 68 26.60 18.41 8.96
N ILE A 69 27.47 17.49 9.37
CA ILE A 69 27.58 16.16 8.74
C ILE A 69 26.30 15.33 8.87
N GLU A 70 25.50 15.59 9.90
CA GLU A 70 24.23 14.91 10.15
C GLU A 70 23.22 15.19 9.03
N ILE A 71 23.12 16.45 8.59
CA ILE A 71 22.24 16.86 7.49
C ILE A 71 22.64 16.14 6.19
N LYS A 72 23.95 16.08 5.92
CA LYS A 72 24.47 15.38 4.74
C LYS A 72 24.14 13.89 4.76
N LEU A 73 24.32 13.23 5.91
CA LEU A 73 24.00 11.82 6.07
C LEU A 73 22.52 11.53 5.85
N PHE A 74 21.62 12.34 6.41
CA PHE A 74 20.18 12.16 6.19
C PHE A 74 19.76 12.44 4.75
N LEU A 75 20.35 13.46 4.11
CA LEU A 75 20.07 13.78 2.71
C LEU A 75 20.54 12.64 1.78
N ILE A 76 21.76 12.15 1.95
CA ILE A 76 22.30 11.01 1.20
C ILE A 76 21.46 9.75 1.48
N GLY A 77 21.07 9.52 2.74
CA GLY A 77 20.19 8.43 3.11
C GLY A 77 18.85 8.45 2.38
N SER A 78 18.24 9.63 2.23
CA SER A 78 17.01 9.79 1.44
C SER A 78 17.24 9.50 -0.05
N ILE A 79 18.36 9.95 -0.63
CA ILE A 79 18.71 9.62 -2.02
C ILE A 79 18.86 8.11 -2.20
N ILE A 80 19.55 7.43 -1.27
CA ILE A 80 19.71 5.96 -1.29
C ILE A 80 18.33 5.28 -1.18
N CYS A 81 17.43 5.77 -0.33
CA CYS A 81 16.06 5.26 -0.24
C CYS A 81 15.33 5.39 -1.58
N GLY A 82 15.44 6.55 -2.23
CA GLY A 82 14.91 6.78 -3.58
C GLY A 82 15.47 5.76 -4.58
N VAL A 83 16.79 5.59 -4.64
CA VAL A 83 17.43 4.62 -5.54
C VAL A 83 16.96 3.19 -5.26
N MET A 84 16.84 2.79 -3.99
CA MET A 84 16.35 1.46 -3.62
C MET A 84 14.92 1.19 -4.10
N ILE A 85 14.05 2.21 -4.07
CA ILE A 85 12.68 2.11 -4.60
C ILE A 85 12.67 1.73 -6.08
N LEU A 86 13.67 2.13 -6.88
CA LEU A 86 13.77 1.75 -8.30
C LEU A 86 13.98 0.25 -8.53
N PHE A 87 14.59 -0.44 -7.56
CA PHE A 87 14.94 -1.87 -7.67
C PHE A 87 13.96 -2.80 -6.95
N LEU A 88 13.12 -2.27 -6.06
CA LEU A 88 12.20 -3.05 -5.25
C LEU A 88 10.96 -3.49 -6.04
N LYS A 89 10.74 -4.82 -6.13
CA LYS A 89 9.55 -5.42 -6.75
C LYS A 89 8.39 -5.63 -5.78
N LYS A 90 8.63 -5.59 -4.47
CA LYS A 90 7.63 -5.91 -3.43
C LYS A 90 6.99 -4.62 -2.87
N TYR A 91 5.66 -4.54 -2.91
CA TYR A 91 4.87 -3.40 -2.43
C TYR A 91 5.13 -3.02 -0.97
N ILE A 92 5.26 -4.02 -0.09
CA ILE A 92 5.53 -3.81 1.33
C ILE A 92 6.86 -3.10 1.53
N HIS A 93 7.89 -3.49 0.77
CA HIS A 93 9.21 -2.87 0.87
C HIS A 93 9.19 -1.47 0.25
N LEU A 94 8.41 -1.26 -0.82
CA LEU A 94 8.21 0.07 -1.42
C LEU A 94 7.60 1.07 -0.42
N ALA A 95 6.54 0.66 0.26
CA ALA A 95 5.89 1.46 1.30
C ALA A 95 6.87 1.81 2.42
N LEU A 96 7.58 0.81 2.95
CA LEU A 96 8.54 1.01 4.04
C LEU A 96 9.67 1.98 3.66
N MET A 97 10.26 1.83 2.46
CA MET A 97 11.33 2.71 1.99
C MET A 97 10.85 4.13 1.72
N SER A 98 9.62 4.31 1.23
CA SER A 98 9.05 5.65 1.03
C SER A 98 8.83 6.38 2.37
N VAL A 99 8.28 5.70 3.38
CA VAL A 99 8.11 6.27 4.74
C VAL A 99 9.46 6.61 5.37
N MET A 100 10.45 5.72 5.23
CA MET A 100 11.80 5.96 5.71
C MET A 100 12.47 7.16 5.01
N GLY A 101 12.28 7.30 3.69
CA GLY A 101 12.76 8.44 2.93
C GLY A 101 12.14 9.78 3.36
N ILE A 102 10.83 9.80 3.64
CA ILE A 102 10.12 10.98 4.19
C ILE A 102 10.69 11.32 5.56
N PHE A 103 10.82 10.32 6.44
CA PHE A 103 11.32 10.51 7.80
C PHE A 103 12.74 11.11 7.79
N MET A 104 13.64 10.59 6.96
CA MET A 104 14.98 11.14 6.81
C MET A 104 14.99 12.59 6.32
N LEU A 105 14.13 12.94 5.35
CA LEU A 105 14.00 14.33 4.88
C LEU A 105 13.47 15.27 5.96
N LEU A 106 12.47 14.83 6.72
CA LEU A 106 11.89 15.63 7.81
C LEU A 106 12.91 15.85 8.93
N VAL A 107 13.63 14.81 9.35
CA VAL A 107 14.69 14.92 10.37
C VAL A 107 15.81 15.85 9.89
N SER A 108 16.26 15.68 8.64
CA SER A 108 17.24 16.58 8.02
C SER A 108 16.77 18.03 8.05
N TYR A 109 15.49 18.27 7.76
CA TYR A 109 14.90 19.61 7.78
C TYR A 109 14.83 20.19 9.19
N PHE A 110 14.40 19.43 10.19
CA PHE A 110 14.34 19.91 11.57
C PHE A 110 15.73 20.30 12.09
N ILE A 111 16.76 19.49 11.83
CA ILE A 111 18.15 19.80 12.21
C ILE A 111 18.65 21.04 11.47
N ALA A 112 18.35 21.15 10.18
CA ALA A 112 18.72 22.31 9.37
C ALA A 112 18.05 23.59 9.92
N LYS A 113 16.77 23.52 10.28
CA LYS A 113 16.02 24.64 10.85
C LYS A 113 16.59 25.09 12.19
N ASP A 114 16.93 24.14 13.07
CA ASP A 114 17.49 24.42 14.40
C ASP A 114 18.89 25.05 14.31
N LYS A 115 19.78 24.49 13.48
CA LYS A 115 21.18 24.94 13.40
C LYS A 115 21.38 26.19 12.55
N LEU A 116 20.57 26.41 11.51
CA LEU A 116 20.81 27.47 10.51
C LEU A 116 19.77 28.60 10.58
N GLY A 117 18.74 28.48 11.43
CA GLY A 117 17.85 29.57 11.88
C GLY A 117 16.91 30.18 10.84
N GLN A 118 17.22 30.11 9.55
CA GLN A 118 16.46 30.76 8.46
C GLN A 118 16.35 29.92 7.18
N ILE A 119 16.45 28.59 7.28
CA ILE A 119 16.21 27.75 6.11
C ILE A 119 14.70 27.60 5.89
N GLU A 120 14.20 28.26 4.85
CA GLU A 120 12.86 28.01 4.34
C GLU A 120 12.81 26.69 3.57
N LEU A 121 11.78 25.89 3.86
CA LEU A 121 11.54 24.62 3.21
C LEU A 121 11.14 24.88 1.75
N LYS A 122 12.07 24.67 0.83
CA LYS A 122 11.85 24.98 -0.58
C LYS A 122 10.99 23.97 -1.31
N ILE A 123 10.51 24.42 -2.48
CA ILE A 123 9.67 23.65 -3.40
C ILE A 123 10.25 22.24 -3.68
N GLY A 124 11.58 22.06 -3.74
CA GLY A 124 12.19 20.74 -3.97
C GLY A 124 11.99 19.75 -2.83
N ALA A 125 12.12 20.21 -1.58
CA ALA A 125 11.81 19.38 -0.43
C ALA A 125 10.32 19.01 -0.43
N ILE A 126 9.43 19.97 -0.74
CA ILE A 126 7.98 19.73 -0.83
C ILE A 126 7.65 18.72 -1.94
N VAL A 127 8.25 18.87 -3.12
CA VAL A 127 8.06 17.95 -4.26
C VAL A 127 8.57 16.56 -3.91
N SER A 128 9.72 16.43 -3.26
CA SER A 128 10.23 15.12 -2.84
C SER A 128 9.33 14.46 -1.78
N ILE A 129 8.90 15.21 -0.75
CA ILE A 129 8.02 14.72 0.32
C ILE A 129 6.67 14.29 -0.26
N SER A 130 6.06 15.12 -1.11
CA SER A 130 4.79 14.80 -1.77
C SER A 130 4.91 13.57 -2.66
N THR A 131 6.00 13.44 -3.43
CA THR A 131 6.25 12.28 -4.27
C THR A 131 6.40 11.00 -3.45
N TYR A 132 7.18 11.02 -2.37
CA TYR A 132 7.27 9.87 -1.47
C TYR A 132 5.93 9.55 -0.81
N THR A 133 5.13 10.57 -0.48
CA THR A 133 3.81 10.39 0.15
C THR A 133 2.84 9.71 -0.81
N ILE A 134 2.82 10.12 -2.08
CA ILE A 134 2.04 9.47 -3.14
C ILE A 134 2.47 8.00 -3.28
N ILE A 135 3.78 7.73 -3.35
CA ILE A 135 4.31 6.36 -3.41
C ILE A 135 3.85 5.54 -2.20
N ALA A 136 3.93 6.11 -0.98
CA ALA A 136 3.53 5.44 0.26
C ALA A 136 2.04 5.07 0.24
N ILE A 137 1.17 6.04 -0.06
CA ILE A 137 -0.28 5.85 -0.11
C ILE A 137 -0.66 4.83 -1.19
N SER A 138 -0.12 4.98 -2.41
CA SER A 138 -0.43 4.06 -3.50
C SER A 138 0.07 2.63 -3.20
N SER A 139 1.19 2.49 -2.48
CA SER A 139 1.68 1.18 -2.01
C SER A 139 0.74 0.59 -0.96
N PHE A 140 0.27 1.42 -0.03
CA PHE A 140 -0.60 1.01 1.06
C PHE A 140 -1.98 0.55 0.58
N LEU A 141 -2.60 1.29 -0.34
CA LEU A 141 -3.90 0.93 -0.93
C LEU A 141 -3.85 -0.47 -1.57
N LYS A 142 -2.77 -0.78 -2.30
CA LYS A 142 -2.58 -2.11 -2.91
C LYS A 142 -2.36 -3.24 -1.91
N ILE A 143 -1.73 -2.94 -0.77
CA ILE A 143 -1.58 -3.92 0.32
C ILE A 143 -2.96 -4.26 0.89
N SER A 144 -3.84 -3.27 1.04
CA SER A 144 -5.21 -3.47 1.53
C SER A 144 -6.07 -4.31 0.59
N GLU A 145 -5.94 -4.13 -0.74
CA GLU A 145 -6.67 -4.95 -1.73
C GLU A 145 -6.34 -6.44 -1.61
N ARG A 146 -5.05 -6.79 -1.44
CA ARG A 146 -4.63 -8.19 -1.31
C ARG A 146 -5.19 -8.86 -0.07
N LYS A 147 -5.27 -8.13 1.04
CA LYS A 147 -5.78 -8.67 2.31
C LYS A 147 -7.25 -9.09 2.19
N ASN A 148 -8.05 -8.38 1.39
CA ASN A 148 -9.46 -8.72 1.17
C ASN A 148 -9.63 -9.97 0.29
N VAL A 149 -8.74 -10.19 -0.68
CA VAL A 149 -8.78 -11.38 -1.54
C VAL A 149 -8.42 -12.64 -0.75
N GLU A 150 -7.41 -12.58 0.12
CA GLU A 150 -6.99 -13.75 0.91
C GLU A 150 -8.07 -14.20 1.90
N ILE A 151 -8.87 -13.27 2.44
CA ILE A 151 -9.99 -13.58 3.34
C ILE A 151 -11.14 -14.29 2.60
N ASN A 152 -11.38 -13.95 1.33
CA ASN A 152 -12.43 -14.58 0.50
C ASN A 152 -12.00 -15.93 -0.13
N VAL A 153 -10.73 -16.30 -0.09
CA VAL A 153 -10.26 -17.61 -0.56
C VAL A 153 -10.15 -18.62 0.59
N ALA A 154 -10.04 -18.15 1.84
CA ALA A 154 -10.03 -19.02 3.03
C ALA A 154 -11.43 -19.56 3.44
N LEU A 155 -12.52 -19.06 2.85
CA LEU A 155 -13.86 -19.66 2.85
C LEU A 155 -14.35 -19.59 1.40
N PRO A 156 -14.62 -20.68 0.63
CA PRO A 156 -15.29 -21.93 1.03
C PRO A 156 -14.84 -23.19 0.25
N ASN A 157 -14.28 -24.21 0.91
CA ASN A 157 -14.23 -25.56 0.29
C ASN A 157 -14.53 -26.70 1.27
N GLN A 158 -15.37 -26.44 2.27
CA GLN A 158 -15.89 -27.48 3.19
C GLN A 158 -17.36 -27.82 2.89
N ILE A 159 -17.81 -27.66 1.64
CA ILE A 159 -19.16 -28.08 1.23
C ILE A 159 -19.06 -28.87 -0.06
N SER A 160 -18.46 -30.07 -0.02
CA SER A 160 -18.72 -31.14 -0.98
C SER A 160 -18.01 -32.43 -0.56
N GLN A 161 -18.43 -33.07 0.53
CA GLN A 161 -18.47 -34.53 0.60
C GLN A 161 -19.20 -35.05 1.85
N SER A 162 -20.20 -35.92 1.59
CA SER A 162 -20.80 -36.89 2.52
C SER A 162 -21.71 -36.34 3.63
N LYS A 163 -23.02 -36.11 3.44
CA LYS A 163 -24.09 -37.13 3.37
C LYS A 163 -23.94 -38.26 4.41
N SER A 164 -24.08 -37.94 5.71
CA SER A 164 -24.67 -38.77 6.78
C SER A 164 -24.15 -38.39 8.19
N GLU A 165 -24.43 -37.17 8.69
CA GLU A 165 -24.24 -36.83 10.11
C GLU A 165 -25.06 -35.55 10.42
N SER A 166 -26.35 -35.69 10.73
CA SER A 166 -27.33 -34.58 10.63
C SER A 166 -27.68 -33.89 11.95
N SER A 167 -26.95 -34.08 13.05
CA SER A 167 -27.31 -33.46 14.34
C SER A 167 -26.18 -32.65 14.99
N SER A 168 -24.92 -33.07 14.91
CA SER A 168 -23.79 -32.34 15.52
C SER A 168 -23.51 -31.00 14.84
N ASP A 169 -23.64 -30.95 13.51
CA ASP A 169 -23.29 -29.76 12.72
C ASP A 169 -24.27 -28.60 12.92
N ILE A 170 -25.51 -28.90 13.30
CA ILE A 170 -26.54 -27.89 13.54
C ILE A 170 -26.19 -27.07 14.79
N PHE A 171 -25.61 -27.68 15.82
CA PHE A 171 -25.16 -26.96 17.02
C PHE A 171 -23.96 -26.05 16.74
N ILE A 172 -23.01 -26.50 15.91
CA ILE A 172 -21.85 -25.68 15.48
C ILE A 172 -22.33 -24.47 14.67
N GLN A 173 -23.33 -24.65 13.79
CA GLN A 173 -23.93 -23.54 13.05
C GLN A 173 -24.66 -22.55 13.96
N ILE A 174 -25.37 -23.02 14.99
CA ILE A 174 -26.03 -22.16 15.98
C ILE A 174 -24.99 -21.37 16.82
N GLU A 175 -23.88 -22.00 17.19
CA GLU A 175 -22.79 -21.33 17.91
C GLU A 175 -22.17 -20.21 17.06
N LYS A 176 -21.93 -20.46 15.79
CA LYS A 176 -21.43 -19.46 14.84
C LYS A 176 -22.40 -18.29 14.64
N LEU A 177 -23.70 -18.56 14.58
CA LEU A 177 -24.73 -17.51 14.53
C LEU A 177 -24.71 -16.63 15.80
N ASN A 178 -24.46 -17.23 16.96
CA ASN A 178 -24.39 -16.49 18.22
C ASN A 178 -23.13 -15.60 18.27
N GLU A 179 -21.98 -16.06 17.75
CA GLU A 179 -20.79 -15.22 17.62
C GLU A 179 -21.03 -14.00 16.71
N LEU A 180 -21.70 -14.20 15.58
CA LEU A 180 -22.03 -13.11 14.64
C LEU A 180 -22.98 -12.08 15.27
N ARG A 181 -23.94 -12.54 16.08
CA ARG A 181 -24.81 -11.68 16.88
C ARG A 181 -24.02 -10.87 17.92
N GLN A 182 -23.13 -11.52 18.67
CA GLN A 182 -22.28 -10.83 19.65
C GLN A 182 -21.36 -9.77 19.02
N LYS A 183 -20.94 -9.98 17.77
CA LYS A 183 -20.17 -9.00 16.98
C LYS A 183 -21.03 -7.86 16.41
N GLY A 184 -22.35 -7.87 16.61
CA GLY A 184 -23.27 -6.86 16.08
C GLY A 184 -23.49 -6.93 14.58
N ILE A 185 -23.16 -8.08 13.95
CA ILE A 185 -23.32 -8.30 12.50
C ILE A 185 -24.77 -8.71 12.18
N LEU A 186 -25.38 -9.49 13.08
CA LEU A 186 -26.78 -9.90 12.98
C LEU A 186 -27.59 -9.17 14.04
N THR A 187 -28.79 -8.74 13.66
CA THR A 187 -29.81 -8.27 14.61
C THR A 187 -30.39 -9.45 15.38
N ASP A 188 -31.00 -9.18 16.55
CA ASP A 188 -31.63 -10.24 17.36
C ASP A 188 -32.75 -10.96 16.59
N ASP A 189 -33.52 -10.25 15.76
CA ASP A 189 -34.61 -10.81 14.96
C ASP A 189 -34.10 -11.78 13.88
N GLU A 190 -33.02 -11.41 13.18
CA GLU A 190 -32.39 -12.27 12.17
C GLU A 190 -31.79 -13.54 12.81
N PHE A 191 -31.19 -13.40 13.99
CA PHE A 191 -30.67 -14.53 14.74
C PHE A 191 -31.79 -15.51 15.13
N ILE A 192 -32.91 -15.00 15.66
CA ILE A 192 -34.06 -15.84 16.05
C ILE A 192 -34.65 -16.56 14.83
N SER A 193 -34.82 -15.84 13.71
CA SER A 193 -35.33 -16.40 12.46
C SER A 193 -34.46 -17.55 11.95
N LYS A 194 -33.14 -17.33 11.86
CA LYS A 194 -32.19 -18.34 11.37
C LYS A 194 -31.99 -19.51 12.33
N LYS A 195 -32.01 -19.27 13.64
CA LYS A 195 -31.97 -20.34 14.64
C LYS A 195 -33.20 -21.24 14.53
N THR A 196 -34.38 -20.66 14.32
CA THR A 196 -35.64 -21.41 14.18
C THR A 196 -35.62 -22.24 12.89
N GLU A 197 -35.11 -21.68 11.79
CA GLU A 197 -34.93 -22.39 10.50
C GLU A 197 -33.95 -23.57 10.60
N LEU A 198 -32.90 -23.45 11.41
CA LEU A 198 -31.93 -24.53 11.60
C LEU A 198 -32.46 -25.64 12.52
N LEU A 199 -33.22 -25.27 13.56
CA LEU A 199 -33.84 -26.23 14.46
C LEU A 199 -34.96 -27.03 13.82
N SER A 200 -35.65 -26.50 12.80
CA SER A 200 -36.68 -27.25 12.06
C SER A 200 -36.12 -28.27 11.07
N LYS A 201 -34.80 -28.28 10.83
CA LYS A 201 -34.10 -29.25 9.98
C LYS A 201 -33.56 -30.47 10.75
N VAL A 202 -33.64 -30.45 12.09
CA VAL A 202 -33.35 -31.59 12.99
C VAL A 202 -34.58 -32.47 13.07
#